data_AF-N2A731-F1
#
_entry.id   AF-N2A731-F1
#
_cell.length_a   1.000
_cell.length_b   1.000
_cell.length_c   1.000
_cell.angle_alpha   90.00
_cell.angle_beta   90.00
_cell.angle_gamma   90.00
#
_symmetry.space_group_name_H-M   'P 1'
#
loop_
_entity.id
_entity.type
_entity.pdbx_description
1 polymer ?
#
loop_
_entity_poly.entity_id
_entity_poly.type
_entity_poly.pdbx_seq_one_letter_code
_entity_poly.pdbx_strand_id
1 'polypeptide(L)'
;MFREKMGKAVVFFMQFVRFGLVGAVNSAINYFIYAVCIKAGMHYIGANVVGFMLTIFSAYLLQSKFVFKECGKSLIWWKVLLKTYVSYAFTGLLLTNVLSILWIDILDLSTVLYPIYTVLDRYFKWPDIFVFIKYMAPVLNTLFSIPINFLINKYWAYRETES
;
A
#
# COMPACT_ATOMS: atom_id res chain seq x y z
N MET A 1 -16.94 5.31 29.70
CA MET A 1 -15.90 4.33 29.29
C MET A 1 -16.24 3.59 27.98
N PHE A 2 -17.37 2.87 27.86
CA PHE A 2 -17.72 2.12 26.62
C PHE A 2 -17.96 3.02 25.39
N ARG A 3 -18.72 4.12 25.56
CA ARG A 3 -19.01 5.11 24.49
C ARG A 3 -17.74 5.80 23.96
N GLU A 4 -16.75 6.00 24.83
CA GLU A 4 -15.46 6.61 24.49
C GLU A 4 -14.55 5.61 23.74
N LYS A 5 -14.51 4.34 24.18
CA LYS A 5 -13.82 3.27 23.45
C LYS A 5 -14.40 3.04 22.06
N MET A 6 -15.73 3.06 21.91
CA MET A 6 -16.38 2.97 20.60
C MET A 6 -16.04 4.16 19.70
N GLY A 7 -16.02 5.39 20.25
CA GLY A 7 -15.62 6.58 19.48
C GLY A 7 -14.20 6.45 18.90
N LYS A 8 -13.24 6.00 19.72
CA LYS A 8 -11.84 5.79 19.27
C LYS A 8 -11.74 4.70 18.19
N ALA A 9 -12.50 3.61 18.32
CA ALA A 9 -12.53 2.54 17.32
C ALA A 9 -13.12 3.00 15.98
N VAL A 10 -14.21 3.78 16.00
CA VAL A 10 -14.82 4.34 14.79
C VAL A 10 -13.87 5.31 14.08
N VAL A 11 -13.20 6.20 14.83
CA VAL A 11 -12.20 7.11 14.26
C VAL A 11 -11.04 6.34 13.64
N PHE A 12 -10.54 5.30 14.33
CA PHE A 12 -9.50 4.43 13.79
C PHE A 12 -9.91 3.78 12.47
N PHE A 13 -11.10 3.17 12.42
CA PHE A 13 -11.62 2.50 11.23
C PHE A 13 -11.80 3.50 10.08
N MET A 14 -12.35 4.68 10.35
CA MET A 14 -12.53 5.71 9.33
C MET A 14 -11.20 6.21 8.75
N GLN A 15 -10.16 6.34 9.57
CA GLN A 15 -8.81 6.66 9.10
C GLN A 15 -8.24 5.54 8.22
N PHE A 16 -8.45 4.28 8.59
CA PHE A 16 -8.02 3.13 7.77
C PHE A 16 -8.71 3.12 6.40
N VAL A 17 -10.03 3.34 6.34
CA VAL A 17 -10.79 3.41 5.09
C VAL A 17 -10.27 4.57 4.22
N ARG A 18 -10.08 5.76 4.79
CA ARG A 18 -9.53 6.91 4.05
C ARG A 18 -8.11 6.65 3.55
N PHE A 19 -7.27 5.96 4.35
CA PHE A 19 -5.93 5.57 3.93
C PHE A 19 -5.96 4.62 2.72
N GLY A 20 -6.86 3.63 2.75
CA GLY A 20 -7.09 2.73 1.60
C GLY A 20 -7.54 3.47 0.34
N LEU A 21 -8.48 4.41 0.48
CA LEU A 21 -8.93 5.26 -0.63
C LEU A 21 -7.80 6.12 -1.21
N VAL A 22 -6.98 6.72 -0.34
CA VAL A 22 -5.79 7.46 -0.79
C VAL A 22 -4.84 6.52 -1.53
N GLY A 23 -4.63 5.30 -1.06
CA GLY A 23 -3.84 4.28 -1.77
C GLY A 23 -4.36 3.99 -3.17
N ALA A 24 -5.68 3.84 -3.34
CA ALA A 24 -6.30 3.58 -4.65
C ALA A 24 -6.12 4.77 -5.62
N VAL A 25 -6.34 6.00 -5.13
CA VAL A 25 -6.08 7.23 -5.90
C VAL A 25 -4.60 7.31 -6.27
N ASN A 26 -3.71 6.93 -5.37
CA ASN A 26 -2.29 6.95 -5.59
C ASN A 26 -1.85 5.98 -6.70
N SER A 27 -2.44 4.78 -6.74
CA SER A 27 -2.20 3.83 -7.83
C SER A 27 -2.66 4.37 -9.18
N ALA A 28 -3.80 5.06 -9.23
CA ALA A 28 -4.27 5.70 -10.46
C ALA A 28 -3.34 6.83 -10.92
N ILE A 29 -2.86 7.67 -10.00
CA ILE A 29 -1.86 8.71 -10.27
C ILE A 29 -0.55 8.09 -10.77
N ASN A 30 -0.07 7.02 -10.13
CA ASN A 30 1.15 6.34 -10.55
C ASN A 30 1.05 5.83 -11.99
N TYR A 31 -0.07 5.19 -12.34
CA TYR A 31 -0.30 4.72 -13.70
C TYR A 31 -0.36 5.88 -14.71
N PHE A 32 -1.02 6.98 -14.35
CA PHE A 32 -1.07 8.17 -15.19
C PHE A 32 0.32 8.77 -15.44
N ILE A 33 1.11 8.97 -14.39
CA ILE A 33 2.49 9.49 -14.49
C ILE A 33 3.34 8.56 -15.35
N TYR A 34 3.28 7.25 -15.09
CA TYR A 34 3.99 6.26 -15.87
C TYR A 34 3.65 6.36 -17.36
N ALA A 35 2.36 6.41 -17.71
CA ALA A 35 1.91 6.51 -19.10
C ALA A 35 2.39 7.80 -19.79
N VAL A 36 2.36 8.95 -19.08
CA VAL A 36 2.88 10.23 -19.60
C VAL A 36 4.39 10.15 -19.85
N CYS A 37 5.14 9.57 -18.91
CA CYS A 37 6.58 9.39 -19.04
C CYS A 37 6.97 8.50 -20.23
N ILE A 38 6.25 7.39 -20.45
CA ILE A 38 6.46 6.53 -21.62
C ILE A 38 6.18 7.30 -22.91
N LYS A 39 5.08 8.07 -22.97
CA LYS A 39 4.74 8.91 -24.15
C LYS A 39 5.79 10.00 -24.41
N ALA A 40 6.45 10.49 -23.37
CA ALA A 40 7.57 11.43 -23.49
C ALA A 40 8.89 10.78 -23.95
N GLY A 41 8.89 9.47 -24.26
CA GLY A 41 10.07 8.74 -24.73
C GLY A 41 10.99 8.24 -23.61
N MET A 42 10.56 8.31 -22.34
CA MET A 42 11.36 7.82 -21.23
C MET A 42 11.34 6.30 -21.14
N HIS A 43 12.49 5.69 -20.81
CA HIS A 43 12.58 4.25 -20.59
C HIS A 43 11.69 3.80 -19.41
N TYR A 44 11.11 2.61 -19.50
CA TYR A 44 10.10 2.12 -18.54
C TYR A 44 10.61 2.04 -17.10
N ILE A 45 11.89 1.71 -16.90
CA ILE A 45 12.51 1.72 -15.56
C ILE A 45 12.54 3.15 -15.00
N GLY A 46 12.96 4.13 -15.80
CA GLY A 46 12.97 5.53 -15.39
C GLY A 46 11.57 6.05 -15.10
N ALA A 47 10.60 5.70 -15.96
CA ALA A 47 9.18 6.02 -15.76
C ALA A 47 8.62 5.45 -14.45
N ASN A 48 9.00 4.22 -14.10
CA ASN A 48 8.59 3.59 -12.84
C ASN A 48 9.20 4.31 -11.63
N VAL A 49 10.51 4.62 -11.66
CA VAL A 49 11.18 5.35 -10.58
C VAL A 49 10.57 6.73 -10.37
N VAL A 50 10.34 7.50 -11.44
CA VAL A 50 9.70 8.82 -11.36
C VAL A 50 8.27 8.70 -10.83
N GLY A 51 7.50 7.76 -11.37
CA GLY A 51 6.15 7.44 -10.90
C GLY A 51 6.13 7.15 -9.41
N PHE A 52 6.99 6.26 -8.93
CA PHE A 52 7.10 5.88 -7.53
C PHE A 52 7.40 7.08 -6.62
N MET A 53 8.37 7.92 -6.97
CA MET A 53 8.74 9.09 -6.17
C MET A 53 7.59 10.11 -6.07
N LEU A 54 6.99 10.48 -7.21
CA LEU A 54 5.88 11.43 -7.25
C LEU A 54 4.62 10.91 -6.54
N THR A 55 4.40 9.60 -6.64
CA THR A 55 3.30 8.88 -5.99
C THR A 55 3.46 8.86 -4.48
N ILE A 56 4.67 8.71 -3.93
CA ILE A 56 4.88 8.85 -2.48
C ILE A 56 4.60 10.28 -2.01
N PHE A 57 5.04 11.28 -2.78
CA PHE A 57 4.76 12.68 -2.46
C PHE A 57 3.26 12.98 -2.48
N SER A 58 2.54 12.51 -3.50
CA SER A 58 1.08 12.58 -3.57
C SER A 58 0.42 11.89 -2.37
N ALA A 59 0.89 10.69 -1.99
CA ALA A 59 0.40 9.97 -0.82
C ALA A 59 0.54 10.80 0.46
N TYR A 60 1.70 11.43 0.66
CA TYR A 60 1.93 12.34 1.78
C TYR A 60 0.93 13.51 1.79
N LEU A 61 0.74 14.19 0.66
CA LEU A 61 -0.20 15.32 0.55
C LEU A 61 -1.65 14.90 0.84
N LEU A 62 -2.07 13.77 0.30
CA LEU A 62 -3.43 13.25 0.49
C LEU A 62 -3.63 12.75 1.92
N GLN A 63 -2.66 12.07 2.51
CA GLN A 63 -2.75 11.56 3.89
C GLN A 63 -2.76 12.69 4.91
N SER A 64 -1.84 13.65 4.80
CA SER A 64 -1.78 14.80 5.70
C SER A 64 -3.08 15.62 5.66
N LYS A 65 -3.68 15.79 4.47
CA LYS A 65 -4.91 16.59 4.30
C LYS A 65 -6.20 15.84 4.63
N PHE A 66 -6.34 14.58 4.22
CA PHE A 66 -7.61 13.84 4.28
C PHE A 66 -7.67 12.78 5.39
N VAL A 67 -6.54 12.13 5.71
CA VAL A 67 -6.50 11.01 6.66
C VAL A 67 -6.14 11.49 8.06
N PHE A 68 -5.09 12.32 8.19
CA PHE A 68 -4.48 12.70 9.48
C PHE A 68 -4.60 14.20 9.78
N LYS A 69 -5.71 14.83 9.38
CA LYS A 69 -5.94 16.29 9.47
C LYS A 69 -5.71 16.88 10.87
N GLU A 70 -5.94 16.10 11.92
CA GLU A 70 -5.82 16.55 13.32
C GLU A 70 -4.39 16.45 13.85
N CYS A 71 -3.58 15.51 13.34
CA CYS A 71 -2.20 15.31 13.79
C CYS A 71 -1.19 16.31 13.21
N GLY A 72 -1.58 17.10 12.20
CA GLY A 72 -0.65 17.94 11.43
C GLY A 72 -0.25 19.28 12.06
N LYS A 73 -0.89 19.73 13.15
CA LYS A 73 -0.66 21.09 13.68
C LYS A 73 0.69 21.27 14.39
N SER A 74 1.25 20.21 14.96
CA SER A 74 2.53 20.26 15.70
C SER A 74 3.69 19.57 14.98
N LEU A 75 3.45 18.99 13.79
CA LEU A 75 4.45 18.16 13.10
C LEU A 75 5.26 18.94 12.07
N ILE A 76 6.57 18.66 12.05
CA ILE A 76 7.49 19.23 11.07
C ILE A 76 7.30 18.50 9.72
N TRP A 77 6.79 19.22 8.72
CA TRP A 77 6.32 18.67 7.43
C TRP A 77 7.34 17.77 6.72
N TRP A 78 8.62 18.17 6.65
CA TRP A 78 9.65 17.40 5.94
C TRP A 78 10.04 16.11 6.67
N LYS A 79 9.96 16.10 8.02
CA LYS A 79 10.17 14.88 8.81
C LYS A 79 9.06 13.87 8.52
N VAL A 80 7.82 14.33 8.44
CA VAL A 80 6.67 13.48 8.07
C VAL A 80 6.84 12.95 6.65
N LEU A 81 7.20 13.81 5.69
CA LEU A 81 7.47 13.40 4.32
C LEU A 81 8.55 12.31 4.25
N LEU A 82 9.69 12.51 4.90
CA LEU A 82 10.77 11.52 4.94
C LEU A 82 10.31 10.20 5.57
N LYS A 83 9.59 10.25 6.69
CA LYS A 83 9.01 9.07 7.32
C LYS A 83 8.01 8.35 6.41
N THR A 84 7.22 9.08 5.63
CA THR A 84 6.34 8.49 4.61
C THR A 84 7.16 7.78 3.54
N TYR A 85 8.21 8.39 2.99
CA TYR A 85 9.13 7.72 2.05
C TYR A 85 9.72 6.43 2.63
N VAL A 86 10.21 6.49 3.87
CA VAL A 86 10.76 5.32 4.56
C VAL A 86 9.69 4.24 4.74
N SER A 87 8.47 4.59 5.12
CA SER A 87 7.36 3.65 5.28
C SER A 87 6.99 2.95 3.97
N TYR A 88 6.89 3.71 2.88
CA TYR A 88 6.57 3.16 1.56
C TYR A 88 7.71 2.32 0.99
N ALA A 89 8.97 2.72 1.19
CA ALA A 89 10.12 1.91 0.78
C ALA A 89 10.21 0.61 1.60
N PHE A 90 10.01 0.68 2.92
CA PHE A 90 10.02 -0.48 3.80
C PHE A 90 8.92 -1.48 3.42
N THR A 91 7.68 -1.00 3.27
CA THR A 91 6.54 -1.89 2.95
C THR A 91 6.56 -2.37 1.50
N GLY A 92 6.92 -1.50 0.55
CA GLY A 92 6.96 -1.80 -0.87
C GLY A 92 8.14 -2.68 -1.29
N LEU A 93 9.29 -2.56 -0.65
CA LEU A 93 10.49 -3.34 -0.98
C LEU A 93 10.68 -4.48 0.01
N LEU A 94 10.90 -4.20 1.29
CA LEU A 94 11.29 -5.23 2.25
C LEU A 94 10.13 -6.17 2.59
N LEU A 95 9.03 -5.62 3.09
CA LEU A 95 7.88 -6.44 3.53
C LEU A 95 7.29 -7.24 2.37
N THR A 96 7.12 -6.62 1.20
CA THR A 96 6.54 -7.29 0.03
C THR A 96 7.40 -8.47 -0.44
N ASN A 97 8.74 -8.36 -0.41
CA ASN A 97 9.61 -9.48 -0.76
C ASN A 97 9.58 -10.58 0.31
N VAL A 98 9.63 -10.22 1.60
CA VAL A 98 9.54 -11.19 2.71
C VAL A 98 8.23 -11.97 2.66
N LEU A 99 7.12 -11.28 2.44
CA LEU A 99 5.82 -11.92 2.30
C LEU A 99 5.77 -12.81 1.06
N SER A 100 6.32 -12.37 -0.08
CA SER A 100 6.35 -13.20 -1.29
C SER A 100 7.12 -14.50 -1.09
N ILE A 101 8.29 -14.46 -0.44
CA ILE A 101 9.07 -15.65 -0.06
C ILE A 101 8.24 -16.53 0.89
N LEU A 102 7.59 -15.94 1.89
CA LEU A 102 6.75 -16.69 2.83
C LEU A 102 5.60 -17.40 2.11
N TRP A 103 4.90 -16.74 1.21
CA TRP A 103 3.78 -17.34 0.48
C TRP A 103 4.25 -18.44 -0.48
N ILE A 104 5.27 -18.14 -1.29
CA ILE A 104 5.66 -18.99 -2.42
C ILE A 104 6.58 -20.13 -1.94
N ASP A 105 7.62 -19.81 -1.18
CA ASP A 105 8.68 -20.76 -0.87
C ASP A 105 8.44 -21.53 0.44
N ILE A 106 7.80 -20.90 1.44
CA ILE A 106 7.58 -21.52 2.76
C ILE A 106 6.23 -22.22 2.84
N LEU A 107 5.16 -21.53 2.47
CA LEU A 107 3.78 -22.03 2.61
C LEU A 107 3.28 -22.80 1.38
N ASP A 108 4.07 -22.84 0.30
CA ASP A 108 3.70 -23.39 -1.01
C ASP A 108 2.29 -22.95 -1.43
N LEU A 109 2.19 -21.68 -1.81
CA LEU A 109 0.92 -21.05 -2.18
C LEU A 109 0.16 -21.83 -3.27
N SER A 110 0.86 -22.66 -4.05
CA SER A 110 0.23 -23.53 -5.05
C SER A 110 -0.74 -24.52 -4.42
N THR A 111 -0.35 -25.16 -3.32
CA THR A 111 -1.18 -26.11 -2.60
C THR A 111 -2.38 -25.43 -1.94
N VAL A 112 -2.16 -24.26 -1.31
CA VAL A 112 -3.22 -23.51 -0.63
C VAL A 112 -4.27 -22.97 -1.62
N LEU A 113 -3.83 -22.49 -2.78
CA LEU A 113 -4.72 -21.88 -3.78
C LEU A 113 -5.30 -22.87 -4.78
N TYR A 114 -4.85 -24.12 -4.82
CA TYR A 114 -5.34 -25.13 -5.75
C TYR A 114 -6.89 -25.26 -5.79
N PRO A 115 -7.61 -25.32 -4.64
CA PRO A 115 -9.07 -25.40 -4.66
C PRO A 115 -9.72 -24.18 -5.32
N ILE A 116 -9.18 -22.98 -5.06
CA ILE A 116 -9.68 -21.73 -5.64
C ILE A 116 -9.39 -21.70 -7.14
N TYR A 117 -8.18 -22.10 -7.53
CA TYR A 117 -7.74 -22.19 -8.93
C TYR A 117 -8.70 -23.06 -9.76
N THR A 118 -8.99 -24.29 -9.33
CA THR A 118 -9.85 -25.21 -10.09
C THR A 118 -11.29 -24.73 -10.29
N VAL A 119 -11.80 -23.88 -9.40
CA VAL A 119 -13.12 -23.25 -9.54
C VAL A 119 -13.05 -22.09 -10.54
N LEU A 120 -12.05 -21.23 -10.42
CA LEU A 120 -11.90 -20.03 -11.25
C LEU A 120 -11.45 -20.34 -12.69
N ASP A 121 -10.66 -21.40 -12.88
CA ASP A 121 -10.15 -21.83 -14.17
C ASP A 121 -11.28 -22.17 -15.15
N ARG A 122 -12.43 -22.65 -14.64
CA ARG A 122 -13.64 -22.88 -15.43
C ARG A 122 -14.14 -21.65 -16.17
N TYR A 123 -13.90 -20.46 -15.60
CA TYR A 123 -14.40 -19.19 -16.13
C TYR A 123 -13.30 -18.41 -16.88
N PHE A 124 -12.10 -18.31 -16.31
CA PHE A 124 -11.04 -17.46 -16.84
C PHE A 124 -9.99 -18.19 -17.70
N LYS A 125 -9.93 -19.52 -17.67
CA LYS A 125 -8.96 -20.37 -18.38
C LYS A 125 -7.53 -19.86 -18.29
N TRP A 126 -6.89 -20.11 -17.16
CA TRP A 126 -5.50 -19.72 -16.96
C TRP A 126 -4.57 -20.70 -17.69
N PRO A 127 -3.40 -20.26 -18.17
CA PRO A 127 -2.44 -21.16 -18.81
C PRO A 127 -1.96 -22.27 -17.86
N ASP A 128 -1.68 -21.93 -16.60
CA ASP A 128 -1.28 -22.85 -15.54
C ASP A 128 -1.46 -22.21 -14.14
N ILE A 129 -1.32 -23.03 -13.09
CA ILE A 129 -1.44 -22.59 -11.69
C ILE A 129 -0.33 -21.61 -11.26
N PHE A 130 0.88 -21.71 -11.83
CA PHE A 130 1.97 -20.79 -11.50
C PHE A 130 1.69 -19.38 -12.01
N VAL A 131 1.07 -19.24 -13.18
CA VAL A 131 0.60 -17.94 -13.69
C VAL A 131 -0.46 -17.37 -12.74
N PHE A 132 -1.43 -18.17 -12.31
CA PHE A 132 -2.43 -17.73 -11.34
C PHE A 132 -1.80 -17.25 -10.02
N ILE A 133 -0.85 -18.02 -9.46
CA ILE A 133 -0.10 -17.66 -8.25
C ILE A 133 0.64 -16.33 -8.42
N LYS A 134 1.30 -16.09 -9.56
CA LYS A 134 2.03 -14.83 -9.83
C LYS A 134 1.12 -13.60 -9.79
N TYR A 135 -0.16 -13.74 -10.17
CA TYR A 135 -1.14 -12.67 -10.01
C TYR A 135 -1.71 -12.58 -8.60
N MET A 136 -1.86 -13.71 -7.90
CA MET A 136 -2.42 -13.74 -6.55
C MET A 136 -1.45 -13.28 -5.46
N ALA A 137 -0.16 -13.58 -5.58
CA ALA A 137 0.83 -13.24 -4.56
C ALA A 137 0.90 -11.72 -4.28
N PRO A 138 0.94 -10.83 -5.29
CA PRO A 138 0.83 -9.38 -5.06
C PRO A 138 -0.48 -8.96 -4.38
N VAL A 139 -1.61 -9.59 -4.73
CA VAL A 139 -2.90 -9.30 -4.10
C VAL A 139 -2.87 -9.67 -2.62
N LEU A 140 -2.36 -10.85 -2.28
CA LEU A 140 -2.17 -11.26 -0.88
C LEU A 140 -1.23 -10.33 -0.14
N ASN A 141 -0.14 -9.89 -0.77
CA ASN A 141 0.77 -8.91 -0.18
C ASN A 141 0.03 -7.61 0.19
N THR A 142 -0.88 -7.11 -0.64
CA THR A 142 -1.64 -5.89 -0.32
C THR A 142 -2.52 -6.02 0.93
N LEU A 143 -3.03 -7.21 1.24
CA LEU A 143 -3.86 -7.47 2.43
C LEU A 143 -3.09 -7.23 3.73
N PHE A 144 -1.77 -7.42 3.73
CA PHE A 144 -0.91 -7.20 4.89
C PHE A 144 -0.15 -5.87 4.79
N SER A 145 0.36 -5.54 3.61
CA SER A 145 1.13 -4.32 3.37
C SER A 145 0.28 -3.07 3.61
N ILE A 146 -1.00 -3.05 3.23
CA ILE A 146 -1.86 -1.86 3.46
C ILE A 146 -2.08 -1.62 4.96
N PRO A 147 -2.53 -2.59 5.78
CA PRO A 147 -2.63 -2.43 7.23
C PRO A 147 -1.30 -2.06 7.89
N ILE A 148 -0.21 -2.73 7.54
CA ILE A 148 1.10 -2.46 8.16
C ILE A 148 1.56 -1.03 7.80
N ASN A 149 1.43 -0.62 6.54
CA ASN A 149 1.77 0.74 6.13
C ASN A 149 0.88 1.79 6.81
N PHE A 150 -0.42 1.51 7.00
CA PHE A 150 -1.31 2.38 7.77
C PHE A 150 -0.85 2.52 9.23
N LEU A 151 -0.51 1.41 9.89
CA LEU A 151 -0.05 1.42 11.28
C LEU A 151 1.26 2.20 11.43
N ILE A 152 2.23 1.99 10.54
CA ILE A 152 3.49 2.76 10.54
C ILE A 152 3.21 4.26 10.34
N ASN A 153 2.37 4.63 9.37
CA ASN A 153 2.06 6.04 9.16
C ASN A 153 1.34 6.64 10.36
N LYS A 154 0.33 5.96 10.91
CA LYS A 154 -0.44 6.44 12.05
C LYS A 154 0.39 6.60 13.32
N TYR A 155 1.22 5.60 13.66
CA TYR A 155 1.94 5.56 14.95
C TYR A 155 3.37 6.07 14.90
N TRP A 156 3.93 6.33 13.72
CA TRP A 156 5.30 6.82 13.57
C TRP A 156 5.42 8.06 12.68
N ALA A 157 4.83 8.05 11.48
CA ALA A 157 4.93 9.19 10.56
C ALA A 157 4.14 10.40 11.07
N TYR A 158 2.90 10.18 11.49
CA TYR A 158 1.94 11.19 11.95
C TYR A 158 1.72 11.18 13.46
N ARG A 159 2.61 10.54 14.23
CA ARG A 159 2.53 10.60 15.70
C ARG A 159 2.90 11.99 16.18
N GLU A 160 1.97 12.64 16.86
CA GLU A 160 2.24 13.85 17.63
C GLU A 160 3.31 13.56 18.68
N THR A 161 4.44 14.25 18.57
CA THR A 161 5.38 14.38 19.70
C THR A 161 4.76 15.38 20.65
N GLU A 162 4.40 14.95 21.86
CA GLU A 162 4.17 15.86 22.99
C GLU A 162 5.41 16.75 23.08
N SER A 163 5.23 18.04 22.78
CA SER A 163 6.24 19.09 22.93
C SER A 163 5.89 19.92 24.15
#